data_AF-A0A8S2SVJ5-F1
#
_entry.id   AF-A0A8S2SVJ5-F1
#
_cell.length_a   1.000
_cell.length_b   1.000
_cell.length_c   1.000
_cell.angle_alpha   90.00
_cell.angle_beta   90.00
_cell.angle_gamma   90.00
#
_symmetry.space_group_name_H-M   'P 1'
#
loop_
_entity.id
_entity.type
_entity.pdbx_description
1 polymer ?
#
loop_
_entity_poly.entity_id
_entity_poly.type
_entity_poly.pdbx_seq_one_letter_code
_entity_poly.pdbx_strand_id
1 'polypeptide(L)' 'RPLQEYYILAPGHIYQAPDAASVISHRLLTAVHHFGKAFDEASQRAAYHPSSGYYWKTNNST' A
#
# COMPACT_ATOMS: atom_id res chain seq x y z
N ARG A 1 -19.99 1.66 30.99
CA ARG A 1 -19.22 1.11 29.84
C ARG A 1 -18.18 2.15 29.46
N PRO A 2 -16.88 1.82 29.34
CA PRO A 2 -15.87 2.79 28.96
C PRO A 2 -16.11 3.28 27.53
N LEU A 3 -15.95 4.58 27.30
CA LEU A 3 -16.23 5.24 26.01
C LEU A 3 -15.00 5.26 25.08
N GLN A 4 -13.79 5.37 25.63
CA GLN A 4 -12.55 5.46 24.85
C GLN A 4 -11.31 5.21 25.72
N GLU A 5 -10.26 4.67 25.10
CA GLU A 5 -8.98 4.39 25.73
C GLU A 5 -7.91 5.39 25.29
N TYR A 6 -7.02 5.77 26.21
CA TYR A 6 -5.95 6.74 25.99
C TYR A 6 -4.63 6.16 26.48
N TYR A 7 -3.57 6.31 25.69
CA TYR A 7 -2.21 5.91 26.04
C TYR A 7 -1.38 7.13 26.46
N ILE A 8 -0.67 7.02 27.58
CA ILE A 8 0.32 7.99 28.03
C ILE A 8 1.70 7.44 27.64
N LEU A 9 2.26 7.94 26.54
CA LEU A 9 3.49 7.40 25.96
C LEU A 9 4.76 8.14 26.43
N ALA A 10 4.61 9.28 27.11
CA ALA A 10 5.67 10.04 27.77
C ALA A 10 5.03 11.12 28.68
N PRO A 11 5.76 11.73 29.62
CA PRO A 11 5.24 12.88 30.38
C PRO A 11 4.74 13.96 29.42
N GLY A 12 3.46 14.32 29.50
CA GLY A 12 2.84 15.36 28.67
C GLY A 12 2.35 14.93 27.29
N HIS A 13 2.55 13.67 26.88
CA HIS A 13 2.09 13.16 25.58
C HIS A 13 0.99 12.10 25.74
N ILE A 14 -0.25 12.53 25.50
CA ILE A 14 -1.45 11.69 25.57
C ILE A 14 -1.95 11.44 24.14
N TYR A 15 -2.09 10.18 23.77
CA TYR A 15 -2.63 9.77 22.47
C TYR A 15 -3.93 9.01 22.65
N GLN A 16 -4.92 9.30 21.81
CA GLN A 16 -6.11 8.47 21.70
C GLN A 16 -5.73 7.13 21.11
N ALA A 17 -6.14 6.04 21.75
CA ALA A 17 -6.01 4.73 21.15
C ALA A 17 -6.90 4.70 19.89
N PRO A 18 -6.32 4.49 18.70
CA PRO A 18 -7.13 4.33 17.50
C PRO A 18 -7.93 3.04 17.62
N ASP A 19 -9.14 3.03 17.08
CA ASP A 19 -9.90 1.79 17.04
C ASP A 19 -9.17 0.77 16.14
N ALA A 20 -9.10 -0.48 16.60
CA ALA A 20 -8.32 -1.51 15.92
C ALA A 20 -8.85 -1.81 14.50
N ALA A 21 -10.17 -1.67 14.29
CA ALA A 21 -10.79 -1.92 13.00
C ALA A 21 -10.32 -0.90 11.95
N SER A 22 -10.30 0.38 12.29
CA SER A 22 -9.82 1.49 11.45
C SER A 22 -8.35 1.33 11.12
N VAL A 23 -7.51 0.89 12.07
CA VAL A 23 -6.09 0.61 11.79
C VAL A 23 -5.94 -0.49 10.75
N ILE A 24 -6.69 -1.59 10.89
CA ILE A 24 -6.64 -2.72 9.96
C ILE A 24 -7.18 -2.31 8.59
N SER A 25 -8.35 -1.66 8.54
CA SER A 25 -8.96 -1.17 7.30
C SER A 25 -8.04 -0.21 6.55
N HIS A 26 -7.40 0.72 7.25
CA HIS A 26 -6.45 1.65 6.64
C HIS A 26 -5.23 0.94 6.05
N ARG A 27 -4.67 -0.05 6.76
CA ARG A 27 -3.54 -0.85 6.28
C ARG A 27 -3.91 -1.67 5.04
N LEU A 28 -5.08 -2.31 5.05
CA LEU A 28 -5.57 -3.10 3.93
C LEU A 28 -5.82 -2.21 2.71
N LEU A 29 -6.50 -1.08 2.89
CA LEU A 29 -6.73 -0.12 1.80
C LEU A 29 -5.42 0.38 1.19
N THR A 30 -4.45 0.73 2.04
CA THR A 30 -3.12 1.17 1.61
C THR A 30 -2.39 0.07 0.83
N ALA A 31 -2.44 -1.19 1.31
CA ALA A 31 -1.86 -2.32 0.60
C ALA A 31 -2.48 -2.54 -0.78
N VAL A 32 -3.81 -2.52 -0.87
CA VAL A 32 -4.54 -2.64 -2.14
C VAL A 32 -4.19 -1.49 -3.09
N HIS A 33 -4.09 -0.26 -2.59
CA HIS A 33 -3.68 0.89 -3.39
C HIS A 33 -2.27 0.70 -3.99
N HIS A 34 -1.31 0.23 -3.19
CA HIS A 34 0.04 -0.07 -3.68
C HIS A 34 0.05 -1.21 -4.70
N PHE A 35 -0.75 -2.24 -4.52
CA PHE A 35 -0.88 -3.32 -5.51
C PHE A 35 -1.46 -2.84 -6.83
N GLY A 36 -2.51 -2.01 -6.80
CA GLY A 36 -3.08 -1.41 -8.01
C GLY A 36 -2.03 -0.62 -8.78
N LYS A 37 -1.29 0.26 -8.10
CA LYS A 37 -0.21 1.03 -8.73
C LYS A 37 0.90 0.16 -9.31
N ALA A 38 1.36 -0.84 -8.57
CA ALA A 38 2.41 -1.74 -9.03
C ALA A 38 1.97 -2.55 -10.26
N PHE A 39 0.70 -2.98 -10.29
CA PHE A 39 0.14 -3.70 -11.43
C PHE A 39 -0.01 -2.80 -12.65
N ASP A 40 -0.49 -1.57 -12.48
CA ASP A 40 -0.56 -0.59 -13.57
C ASP A 40 0.82 -0.35 -14.18
N GLU A 41 1.84 -0.14 -13.35
CA GLU A 41 3.22 0.05 -13.81
C GLU A 41 3.78 -1.19 -14.52
N ALA A 42 3.55 -2.39 -13.97
CA ALA A 42 4.00 -3.64 -14.58
C ALA A 42 3.30 -3.89 -15.93
N SER A 43 1.98 -3.69 -16.00
CA SER A 43 1.20 -3.90 -17.21
C SER A 43 1.65 -2.98 -18.36
N GLN A 44 2.03 -1.74 -18.06
CA GLN A 44 2.55 -0.80 -19.04
C GLN A 44 3.92 -1.21 -19.61
N ARG A 45 4.75 -1.91 -18.81
CA ARG A 45 6.06 -2.43 -19.23
C ARG A 45 5.98 -3.77 -19.94
N ALA A 46 4.91 -4.53 -19.73
CA ALA A 46 4.68 -5.78 -20.44
C ALA A 46 4.36 -5.50 -21.92
N ALA A 47 5.05 -6.20 -22.81
CA ALA A 47 4.84 -6.12 -24.25
C ALA A 47 4.74 -7.52 -24.84
N TYR A 48 3.99 -7.67 -25.93
CA TYR A 48 3.80 -8.95 -26.61
C TYR A 48 4.22 -8.84 -28.07
N HIS A 49 5.01 -9.80 -28.52
CA HIS A 49 5.31 -10.00 -29.93
C HIS A 49 4.82 -11.39 -30.38
N PRO A 50 4.05 -11.52 -31.48
CA PRO A 50 3.46 -12.80 -31.89
C PRO A 50 4.44 -13.96 -32.12
N SER A 51 5.70 -13.67 -32.44
CA SER A 51 6.72 -14.69 -32.70
C SER A 51 7.57 -15.05 -31.47
N SER A 52 7.86 -14.08 -30.59
CA SER A 52 8.74 -14.26 -29.43
C SER A 52 8.02 -14.27 -28.08
N GLY A 53 6.73 -13.97 -28.03
CA GLY A 53 5.91 -13.99 -26.84
C GLY A 53 5.95 -12.71 -26.01
N TYR A 54 5.72 -12.84 -24.70
CA TYR A 54 5.77 -11.71 -23.77
C TYR A 54 7.21 -11.36 -23.38
N TYR A 55 7.51 -10.06 -23.38
CA TYR A 55 8.79 -9.52 -22.93
C TYR A 55 8.57 -8.23 -22.13
N TRP A 56 9.57 -7.88 -21.31
CA TRP A 56 9.56 -6.66 -20.53
C TRP A 56 10.31 -5.56 -21.27
N LYS A 57 9.67 -4.41 -21.47
CA LYS A 57 10.34 -3.21 -22.01
C LYS A 57 11.34 -2.71 -20.98
N THR A 58 12.63 -2.83 -21.26
CA THR A 58 13.70 -2.24 -20.47
C THR A 58 14.04 -0.86 -21.02
N ASN A 59 14.10 0.15 -20.15
CA ASN A 59 14.50 1.50 -20.52
C ASN A 59 16.04 1.56 -20.58
N ASN A 60 16.68 0.82 -21.49
CA ASN A 60 18.12 1.01 -21.74
C ASN A 60 18.28 2.16 -22.75
N SER A 61 18.37 3.39 -22.24
CA SER A 61 18.89 4.54 -22.98
C SER A 61 20.30 4.85 -22.47
N THR A 62 21.30 4.16 -23.03
CA THR A 62 22.68 4.67 -23.14
C THR A 62 22.83 5.49 -24.40
#